data_AF-A0A1Q5ZXA3-F1
#
_entry.id   AF-A0A1Q5ZXA3-F1
#
_cell.length_a   1.000
_cell.length_b   1.000
_cell.length_c   1.000
_cell.angle_alpha   90.00
_cell.angle_beta   90.00
_cell.angle_gamma   90.00
#
_symmetry.space_group_name_H-M   'P 1'
#
loop_
_entity.id
_entity.type
_entity.pdbx_description
1 polymer ?
#
loop_
_entity_poly.entity_id
_entity_poly.type
_entity_poly.pdbx_seq_one_letter_code
_entity_poly.pdbx_strand_id
1 'polypeptide(L)'
;MGNLTTLLNKIQPAIVLEKTVTENRDGKNTEFVNKVTDIHVQLTIDRIRRESPIVTELEQQGSIKIIGGMYDVETGHVTFFE
;
A
#
# COMPACT_ATOMS: atom_id res chain seq x y z
N MET A 1 -19.57 -14.55 -8.88
CA MET A 1 -18.74 -14.59 -7.65
C MET A 1 -17.25 -14.64 -8.04
N GLY A 2 -16.68 -13.60 -8.68
CA GLY A 2 -15.36 -13.77 -9.33
C GLY A 2 -14.41 -12.58 -9.39
N ASN A 3 -14.88 -11.35 -9.17
CA ASN A 3 -14.03 -10.16 -9.35
C ASN A 3 -13.50 -9.56 -8.03
N LEU A 4 -14.25 -9.68 -6.93
CA LEU A 4 -13.78 -9.18 -5.62
C LEU A 4 -12.61 -9.99 -5.06
N THR A 5 -12.60 -11.31 -5.25
CA THR A 5 -11.56 -12.19 -4.72
C THR A 5 -10.19 -11.87 -5.32
N THR A 6 -10.15 -11.51 -6.61
CA THR A 6 -8.91 -11.13 -7.31
C THR A 6 -8.32 -9.83 -6.77
N LEU A 7 -9.17 -8.87 -6.39
CA LEU A 7 -8.71 -7.64 -5.73
C LEU A 7 -8.24 -7.91 -4.31
N LEU A 8 -8.94 -8.76 -3.56
CA LEU A 8 -8.52 -9.23 -2.24
C LEU A 8 -7.16 -9.94 -2.28
N ASN A 9 -6.86 -10.67 -3.35
CA ASN A 9 -5.55 -11.30 -3.53
C ASN A 9 -4.39 -10.31 -3.66
N LYS A 10 -4.64 -9.07 -4.10
CA LYS A 10 -3.59 -8.03 -4.19
C LYS A 10 -3.22 -7.44 -2.83
N ILE A 11 -4.16 -7.43 -1.88
CA ILE A 11 -3.97 -6.92 -0.51
C ILE A 11 -3.60 -8.02 0.49
N GLN A 12 -3.83 -9.30 0.16
CA GLN A 12 -3.34 -10.46 0.92
C GLN A 12 -1.87 -10.37 1.37
N PRO A 13 -0.87 -10.02 0.53
CA PRO A 13 0.51 -9.93 0.98
C PRO A 13 0.71 -8.85 2.05
N ALA A 14 0.00 -7.72 1.96
CA ALA A 14 0.07 -6.66 2.96
C ALA A 14 -0.54 -7.11 4.29
N ILE A 15 -1.66 -7.84 4.25
CA ILE A 15 -2.31 -8.45 5.42
C ILE A 15 -1.35 -9.42 6.12
N VAL A 16 -0.64 -10.28 5.38
CA VAL A 16 0.29 -11.26 5.95
C VAL A 16 1.55 -10.62 6.55
N LEU A 17 2.03 -9.52 5.95
CA LEU A 17 3.17 -8.76 6.45
C LEU A 17 2.84 -7.93 7.68
N GLU A 18 1.59 -7.51 7.83
CA GLU A 18 1.10 -6.86 9.04
C GLU A 18 1.16 -7.89 10.20
N LYS A 19 2.15 -7.72 11.07
CA LYS A 19 2.40 -8.56 12.26
C LYS A 19 2.38 -7.77 13.56
N THR A 20 2.15 -6.47 13.47
CA THR A 20 2.16 -5.52 14.58
C THR A 20 0.84 -5.60 15.36
N VAL A 21 -0.28 -5.73 14.65
CA VAL A 21 -1.60 -5.88 15.26
C VAL A 21 -1.90 -7.37 15.39
N THR A 22 -1.72 -7.89 16.60
CA THR A 22 -1.98 -9.31 16.92
C THR A 22 -3.42 -9.59 17.33
N GLU A 23 -4.19 -8.56 17.68
CA GLU A 23 -5.58 -8.66 18.14
C GLU A 23 -6.56 -7.97 17.17
N ASN A 24 -7.73 -8.58 16.93
CA ASN A 24 -8.78 -8.05 16.04
C ASN A 24 -8.27 -7.68 14.63
N ARG A 25 -7.69 -8.65 13.93
CA ARG A 25 -7.19 -8.52 12.54
C ARG A 25 -8.32 -8.59 11.52
N ASP A 26 -9.33 -7.75 11.69
CA ASP A 26 -10.52 -7.71 10.86
C ASP A 26 -10.84 -6.28 10.39
N GLY A 27 -11.68 -6.18 9.37
CA GLY A 27 -12.00 -4.90 8.72
C GLY A 27 -12.73 -3.89 9.60
N LYS A 28 -13.10 -4.23 10.84
CA LYS A 28 -13.66 -3.29 11.81
C LYS A 28 -12.58 -2.62 12.66
N ASN A 29 -11.37 -3.18 12.71
CA ASN A 29 -10.25 -2.58 13.40
C ASN A 29 -9.57 -1.57 12.48
N THR A 30 -9.89 -0.30 12.68
CA THR A 30 -9.31 0.81 11.90
C THR A 30 -7.79 0.85 11.99
N GLU A 31 -7.20 0.49 13.14
CA GLU A 31 -5.74 0.44 13.29
C GLU A 31 -5.13 -0.64 12.39
N PHE A 32 -5.72 -1.84 12.39
CA PHE A 32 -5.30 -2.93 11.51
C PHE A 32 -5.45 -2.55 10.03
N VAL A 33 -6.60 -2.02 9.64
CA VAL A 33 -6.86 -1.60 8.24
C VAL A 33 -5.87 -0.51 7.81
N ASN A 34 -5.60 0.48 8.65
CA ASN A 34 -4.63 1.52 8.34
C ASN A 34 -3.22 0.95 8.17
N LYS A 35 -2.78 0.06 9.06
CA LYS A 35 -1.47 -0.60 8.97
C LYS A 35 -1.34 -1.48 7.72
N VAL A 36 -2.36 -2.27 7.41
CA VAL A 36 -2.40 -3.07 6.17
C VAL A 36 -2.32 -2.17 4.94
N THR A 37 -3.04 -1.04 4.95
CA THR A 37 -3.07 -0.14 3.80
C THR A 37 -1.73 0.58 3.63
N ASP A 38 -1.07 1.00 4.72
CA ASP A 38 0.29 1.56 4.71
C ASP A 38 1.30 0.58 4.09
N ILE A 39 1.31 -0.67 4.57
CA ILE A 39 2.16 -1.73 4.03
C ILE A 39 1.82 -1.99 2.55
N HIS A 40 0.55 -1.94 2.17
CA HIS A 40 0.13 -2.13 0.78
C HIS A 40 0.66 -1.03 -0.14
N VAL A 41 0.66 0.23 0.30
CA VAL A 41 1.22 1.35 -0.45
C VAL A 41 2.72 1.15 -0.64
N GLN A 42 3.45 0.83 0.42
CA GLN A 42 4.89 0.56 0.36
C GLN A 42 5.23 -0.60 -0.59
N LEU A 43 4.52 -1.72 -0.48
CA LEU A 43 4.68 -2.86 -1.37
C LEU A 43 4.40 -2.50 -2.83
N THR A 44 3.41 -1.65 -3.08
CA THR A 44 3.03 -1.25 -4.43
C THR A 44 4.11 -0.37 -5.05
N ILE A 45 4.67 0.58 -4.29
CA ILE A 45 5.79 1.42 -4.75
C ILE A 45 7.00 0.55 -5.11
N ASP A 46 7.36 -0.37 -4.22
CA ASP A 46 8.49 -1.26 -4.43
C ASP A 46 8.24 -2.22 -5.61
N ARG A 47 7.00 -2.69 -5.78
CA ARG A 47 6.59 -3.47 -6.93
C ARG A 47 6.70 -2.68 -8.23
N ILE A 48 6.30 -1.41 -8.26
CA ILE A 48 6.45 -0.53 -9.44
C ILE A 48 7.92 -0.37 -9.80
N ARG A 49 8.80 -0.18 -8.80
CA ARG A 49 10.25 -0.10 -9.02
C ARG A 49 10.81 -1.42 -9.59
N ARG A 50 10.36 -2.56 -9.07
CA ARG A 50 10.81 -3.88 -9.54
C ARG A 50 10.29 -4.27 -10.92
N GLU A 51 9.02 -3.96 -11.22
CA GLU A 51 8.38 -4.34 -12.48
C GLU A 51 8.66 -3.35 -13.61
N SER A 52 9.02 -2.09 -13.29
CA SER A 52 9.31 -1.06 -14.29
C SER A 52 10.76 -0.57 -14.19
N PRO A 53 11.69 -1.13 -14.98
CA PRO A 53 13.07 -0.67 -15.01
C PRO A 53 13.17 0.80 -15.45
N ILE A 54 12.28 1.26 -16.33
CA ILE A 54 12.23 2.65 -16.80
C ILE A 54 11.99 3.63 -15.63
N VAL A 55 10.99 3.33 -14.78
CA VAL A 55 10.66 4.18 -13.64
C VAL A 55 11.80 4.20 -12.63
N THR A 56 12.43 3.05 -12.38
CA THR A 56 13.59 2.96 -11.49
C THR A 56 14.78 3.75 -12.03
N GLU A 57 15.06 3.67 -13.32
CA GLU A 57 16.14 4.43 -13.96
C GLU A 57 15.89 5.94 -13.88
N LEU A 58 14.65 6.38 -14.12
CA LEU A 58 14.24 7.78 -13.99
C LEU A 58 14.32 8.28 -12.53
N GLU A 59 13.99 7.43 -11.55
CA GLU A 59 14.13 7.75 -10.13
C GLU A 59 15.61 7.87 -9.72
N GLN A 60 16.46 6.94 -10.17
CA GLN A 60 17.91 6.97 -9.92
C GLN A 60 18.59 8.18 -10.55
N GLN A 61 18.11 8.62 -11.72
CA GLN A 61 18.57 9.84 -12.38
C GLN A 61 18.06 11.12 -11.69
N GLY A 62 17.16 11.01 -10.70
CA GLY A 62 16.54 12.15 -10.02
C GLY A 62 15.49 12.88 -10.86
N SER A 63 15.08 12.30 -11.99
CA SER A 63 14.09 12.89 -12.91
C SER A 63 12.67 12.81 -12.35
N ILE A 64 12.37 11.78 -11.55
CA ILE A 64 11.07 11.58 -10.88
C ILE A 64 11.29 11.06 -9.45
N LYS A 65 10.31 11.27 -8.55
CA LYS A 65 10.26 10.66 -7.22
C LYS A 65 8.92 9.94 -7.05
N ILE A 66 8.94 8.71 -6.53
CA ILE A 66 7.71 7.98 -6.18
C ILE A 66 7.45 8.17 -4.69
N ILE A 67 6.28 8.74 -4.36
CA ILE A 67 5.83 8.95 -2.98
C ILE A 67 4.47 8.27 -2.82
N GLY A 68 4.30 7.52 -1.74
CA GLY A 68 3.01 6.93 -1.39
C GLY A 68 2.08 7.97 -0.82
N GLY A 69 0.79 7.94 -1.16
CA GLY A 69 -0.21 8.83 -0.55
C GLY A 69 -1.40 8.03 -0.04
N MET A 70 -1.78 8.23 1.21
CA MET A 70 -3.06 7.78 1.75
C MET A 70 -4.06 8.93 1.70
N TYR A 71 -5.17 8.72 1.01
CA TYR A 71 -6.30 9.65 1.03
C TYR A 71 -7.33 9.21 2.06
N ASP A 72 -7.63 10.08 3.01
CA ASP A 72 -8.69 9.89 3.98
C ASP A 72 -10.00 10.46 3.43
N VAL A 73 -10.97 9.57 3.17
CA VAL A 73 -12.25 9.94 2.53
C VAL A 73 -13.17 10.74 3.44
N GLU A 74 -13.00 10.64 4.75
CA GLU A 74 -13.89 11.27 5.75
C GLU A 74 -13.47 12.72 6.01
N THR A 75 -12.16 12.97 6.07
CA THR A 75 -11.58 14.29 6.38
C THR A 75 -11.06 15.02 5.15
N GLY A 76 -10.87 14.32 4.02
CA GLY A 76 -10.25 14.84 2.81
C GLY A 76 -8.74 15.06 2.92
N HIS A 77 -8.11 14.62 4.01
CA HIS A 77 -6.66 14.76 4.19
C HIS A 77 -5.88 13.72 3.40
N VAL A 78 -4.75 14.14 2.84
CA VAL A 78 -3.77 13.24 2.24
C VAL A 78 -2.56 13.14 3.14
N THR A 79 -2.23 11.93 3.58
CA THR A 79 -0.98 11.64 4.28
C THR A 79 0.02 11.08 3.27
N PHE A 80 1.14 11.77 3.09
CA PHE A 80 2.21 11.30 2.21
C PHE A 80 3.23 10.48 3.00
N PHE A 81 3.62 9.32 2.45
CA PHE A 81 4.67 8.45 2.95
C PHE A 81 5.97 8.77 2.19
N GLU A 82 6.89 9.49 2.84
CA GLU A 82 8.19 9.90 2.29
C GLU A 82 9.29 8.85 2.43
#